data_AF-A0A412HXV6-F1
#
_entry.id   AF-A0A412HXV6-F1
#
_cell.length_a   1.000
_cell.length_b   1.000
_cell.length_c   1.000
_cell.angle_alpha   90.00
_cell.angle_beta   90.00
_cell.angle_gamma   90.00
#
_symmetry.space_group_name_H-M   'P 1'
#
loop_
_entity.id
_entity.type
_entity.pdbx_description
1 polymer ?
#
loop_
_entity_poly.entity_id
_entity_poly.type
_entity_poly.pdbx_seq_one_letter_code
_entity_poly.pdbx_strand_id
1 'polypeptide(L)'
;MKKLICLCLGLILCGCTGAPTAQNDEVKKVNVNVIEVSASTIDEIEEMAIKDVEETNEKLKSERDALGEEITDYNSYTKNVDKVKTYYEGALKQTELLSIRLREYAYKYAELIMNEDTSYKVKYKDLSGIYEYIYEDAGKAMYEIYDKTLKDMYDMYCDGIIKDAYDEIDYDEWYDVHSDAYDDWYDARSDAYDIWYDTRSDIYDFQYDLRSEVYDHDDERVQKKMDKFKKSILRMKEDVND
;
A
#
# COMPACT_ATOMS: atom_id res chain seq x y z
N MET A 1 -3.98 -51.72 -53.00
CA MET A 1 -4.38 -51.04 -54.26
C MET A 1 -5.78 -50.49 -54.01
N LYS A 2 -6.12 -49.20 -54.08
CA LYS A 2 -5.59 -48.02 -54.78
C LYS A 2 -5.61 -46.81 -53.84
N LYS A 3 -4.65 -45.91 -54.06
CA LYS A 3 -4.60 -44.54 -53.56
C LYS A 3 -5.78 -43.74 -54.14
N LEU A 4 -6.34 -42.80 -53.37
CA LEU A 4 -6.78 -41.52 -53.89
C LEU A 4 -6.37 -40.42 -52.91
N ILE A 5 -5.68 -39.44 -53.48
CA ILE A 5 -5.05 -38.27 -52.87
C ILE A 5 -5.82 -37.04 -53.36
N CYS A 6 -5.88 -36.03 -52.49
CA CYS A 6 -6.16 -34.61 -52.72
C CYS A 6 -7.58 -34.15 -53.11
N LEU A 7 -8.15 -33.30 -52.26
CA LEU A 7 -8.14 -31.86 -52.56
C LEU A 7 -8.08 -31.05 -51.26
N CYS A 8 -7.06 -30.18 -51.16
CA CYS A 8 -6.92 -29.19 -50.11
C CYS A 8 -7.96 -28.09 -50.26
N LEU A 9 -8.67 -27.75 -49.19
CA LEU A 9 -9.15 -26.39 -48.95
C LEU A 9 -8.58 -25.93 -47.61
N GLY A 10 -7.68 -24.96 -47.66
CA GLY A 10 -7.19 -24.26 -46.48
C GLY A 10 -8.23 -23.25 -45.99
N LEU A 11 -8.45 -23.24 -44.68
CA LEU A 11 -9.03 -22.12 -43.96
C LEU A 11 -8.02 -21.71 -42.90
N ILE A 12 -7.28 -20.65 -43.22
CA ILE A 12 -6.52 -19.83 -42.29
C ILE A 12 -7.48 -18.74 -41.80
N LEU A 13 -7.80 -18.75 -40.52
CA LEU A 13 -8.30 -17.62 -39.72
C LEU A 13 -7.61 -17.81 -38.36
N CYS A 14 -6.43 -17.24 -38.11
CA CYS A 14 -6.17 -15.83 -37.80
C CYS A 14 -7.09 -15.30 -36.69
N GLY A 15 -6.54 -15.32 -35.47
CA GLY A 15 -6.61 -14.26 -34.46
C GLY A 15 -7.97 -13.68 -34.08
N CYS A 16 -8.43 -14.05 -32.88
CA CYS A 16 -8.90 -13.06 -31.91
C CYS A 16 -8.22 -13.38 -30.59
N THR A 17 -7.19 -12.59 -30.30
CA THR A 17 -6.61 -12.36 -28.97
C THR A 17 -7.73 -12.18 -27.95
N GLY A 18 -7.74 -13.02 -26.93
CA GLY A 18 -8.58 -12.82 -25.76
C GLY A 18 -8.24 -11.47 -25.14
N ALA A 19 -9.27 -10.68 -24.86
CA ALA A 19 -9.13 -9.52 -23.99
C ALA A 19 -8.49 -9.98 -22.65
N PRO A 20 -7.56 -9.22 -22.06
CA PRO A 20 -7.19 -9.46 -20.68
C PRO A 20 -8.43 -9.12 -19.85
N THR A 21 -9.06 -10.16 -19.32
CA THR A 21 -10.00 -10.00 -18.21
C THR A 21 -9.21 -9.37 -17.07
N ALA A 22 -9.58 -8.16 -16.68
CA ALA A 22 -9.15 -7.55 -15.43
C ALA A 22 -9.38 -8.58 -14.32
N GLN A 23 -8.30 -9.11 -13.76
CA GLN A 23 -8.38 -9.81 -12.49
C GLN A 23 -8.70 -8.71 -11.48
N ASN A 24 -9.96 -8.64 -11.05
CA ASN A 24 -10.26 -8.10 -9.75
C ASN A 24 -9.49 -8.99 -8.76
N ASP A 25 -8.29 -8.56 -8.38
CA ASP A 25 -7.68 -8.98 -7.14
C ASP A 25 -8.65 -8.52 -6.05
N GLU A 26 -9.58 -9.39 -5.65
CA GLU A 26 -10.39 -9.15 -4.45
C GLU A 26 -9.40 -8.84 -3.32
N VAL A 27 -9.41 -7.58 -2.89
CA VAL A 27 -8.69 -7.13 -1.71
C VAL A 27 -9.16 -8.02 -0.57
N LYS A 28 -8.30 -8.95 -0.15
CA LYS A 28 -8.66 -9.97 0.82
C LYS A 28 -9.03 -9.27 2.12
N LYS A 29 -10.29 -9.42 2.55
CA LYS A 29 -10.78 -8.88 3.82
C LYS A 29 -9.87 -9.31 4.97
N VAL A 30 -9.46 -8.36 5.81
CA VAL A 30 -8.60 -8.65 6.96
C VAL A 30 -9.43 -9.28 8.06
N ASN A 31 -8.94 -10.32 8.74
CA ASN A 31 -9.70 -10.93 9.85
C ASN A 31 -9.75 -9.99 11.06
N VAL A 32 -10.89 -9.35 11.23
CA VAL A 32 -11.20 -8.35 12.26
C VAL A 32 -10.96 -8.78 13.71
N ASN A 33 -10.86 -10.08 14.00
CA ASN A 33 -10.82 -10.57 15.38
C ASN A 33 -9.41 -10.89 15.89
N VAL A 34 -8.39 -10.93 15.03
CA VAL A 34 -7.08 -11.51 15.37
C VAL A 34 -5.95 -10.72 14.71
N ILE A 35 -4.79 -10.65 15.38
CA ILE A 35 -3.54 -10.19 14.77
C ILE A 35 -3.00 -11.32 13.88
N GLU A 36 -2.84 -11.09 12.58
CA GLU A 36 -2.57 -12.18 11.60
C GLU A 36 -1.09 -12.56 11.48
N VAL A 37 -0.18 -11.86 12.16
CA VAL A 37 1.26 -12.11 12.07
C VAL A 37 1.65 -13.40 12.78
N SER A 38 2.04 -14.42 12.01
CA SER A 38 2.42 -15.76 12.50
C SER A 38 3.90 -15.93 12.85
N ALA A 39 4.70 -14.85 12.80
CA ALA A 39 6.13 -14.89 13.06
C ALA A 39 6.45 -15.39 14.48
N SER A 40 7.57 -16.09 14.61
CA SER A 40 8.03 -16.73 15.85
C SER A 40 9.28 -16.08 16.44
N THR A 41 10.00 -15.28 15.65
CA THR A 41 11.16 -14.50 16.09
C THR A 41 11.03 -13.03 15.70
N ILE A 42 11.82 -12.16 16.34
CA ILE A 42 11.87 -10.73 15.98
C ILE A 42 12.48 -10.52 14.60
N ASP A 43 13.57 -11.22 14.26
CA ASP A 43 14.20 -11.16 12.93
C ASP A 43 13.21 -11.51 11.80
N GLU A 44 12.34 -12.52 12.01
CA GLU A 44 11.29 -12.86 11.04
C GLU A 44 10.30 -11.70 10.85
N ILE A 45 9.97 -10.96 11.91
CA ILE A 45 9.07 -9.80 11.83
C ILE A 45 9.73 -8.65 11.06
N GLU A 46 11.02 -8.41 11.29
CA GLU A 46 11.79 -7.36 10.60
C GLU A 46 11.79 -7.61 9.09
N GLU A 47 12.12 -8.83 8.68
CA GLU A 47 12.10 -9.25 7.28
C GLU A 47 10.70 -9.18 6.66
N MET A 48 9.67 -9.63 7.40
CA MET A 48 8.28 -9.57 6.92
C MET A 48 7.80 -8.13 6.74
N ALA A 49 8.09 -7.25 7.69
CA ALA A 49 7.62 -5.86 7.66
C ALA A 49 8.17 -5.09 6.46
N ILE A 50 9.48 -5.14 6.22
CA ILE A 50 10.08 -4.44 5.09
C ILE A 50 9.62 -5.04 3.76
N LYS A 51 9.56 -6.36 3.66
CA LYS A 51 9.16 -7.06 2.44
C LYS A 51 7.71 -6.75 2.04
N ASP A 52 6.80 -6.70 3.01
CA ASP A 52 5.39 -6.36 2.76
C ASP A 52 5.24 -4.94 2.17
N VAL A 53 6.04 -3.99 2.65
CA VAL A 53 6.12 -2.63 2.10
C VAL A 53 6.69 -2.64 0.68
N GLU A 54 7.80 -3.35 0.46
CA GLU A 54 8.42 -3.47 -0.87
C GLU A 54 7.47 -4.09 -1.89
N GLU A 55 6.81 -5.19 -1.56
CA GLU A 55 5.83 -5.86 -2.43
C GLU A 55 4.63 -4.95 -2.74
N THR A 56 4.15 -4.19 -1.75
CA THR A 56 3.08 -3.19 -1.96
C THR A 56 3.52 -2.08 -2.91
N ASN A 57 4.73 -1.53 -2.71
CA ASN A 57 5.31 -0.51 -3.59
C ASN A 57 5.48 -1.02 -5.02
N GLU A 58 5.99 -2.23 -5.20
CA GLU A 58 6.17 -2.85 -6.51
C GLU A 58 4.84 -3.03 -7.25
N LYS A 59 3.80 -3.49 -6.53
CA LYS A 59 2.45 -3.63 -7.10
C LYS A 59 1.90 -2.29 -7.58
N LEU A 60 1.90 -1.26 -6.71
CA LEU A 60 1.36 0.06 -7.06
C LEU A 60 2.13 0.72 -8.19
N LYS A 61 3.46 0.53 -8.24
CA LYS A 61 4.30 0.99 -9.33
C LYS A 61 3.95 0.29 -10.64
N SER A 62 3.77 -1.03 -10.64
CA SER A 62 3.42 -1.79 -11.83
C SER A 62 2.05 -1.39 -12.38
N GLU A 63 1.06 -1.16 -11.51
CA GLU A 63 -0.28 -0.71 -11.91
C GLU A 63 -0.25 0.69 -12.54
N ARG A 64 0.52 1.62 -11.95
CA ARG A 64 0.77 2.93 -12.54
C ARG A 64 1.46 2.85 -13.89
N ASP A 65 2.54 2.07 -13.99
CA ASP A 65 3.33 1.96 -15.21
C ASP A 65 2.45 1.43 -16.35
N ALA A 66 1.56 0.47 -16.07
CA ALA A 66 0.56 -0.03 -17.02
C ALA A 66 -0.43 1.07 -17.47
N LEU A 67 -0.87 1.95 -16.57
CA LEU A 67 -1.69 3.12 -16.94
C LEU A 67 -0.92 4.10 -17.83
N GLY A 68 0.37 4.30 -17.58
CA GLY A 68 1.22 5.16 -18.41
C GLY A 68 1.46 4.61 -19.81
N GLU A 69 1.46 3.29 -19.99
CA GLU A 69 1.51 2.66 -21.31
C GLU A 69 0.19 2.77 -22.08
N GLU A 70 -0.95 2.79 -21.37
CA GLU A 70 -2.28 2.90 -21.98
C GLU A 70 -2.66 4.35 -22.30
N ILE A 71 -2.35 5.28 -21.41
CA ILE A 71 -2.75 6.69 -21.48
C ILE A 71 -1.52 7.51 -21.85
N THR A 72 -1.44 7.88 -23.13
CA THR A 72 -0.21 8.47 -23.72
C THR A 72 -0.43 9.85 -24.34
N ASP A 73 -1.69 10.30 -24.43
CA ASP A 73 -2.06 11.60 -24.97
C ASP A 73 -3.37 12.11 -24.34
N TYR A 74 -3.73 13.35 -24.64
CA TYR A 74 -4.91 14.00 -24.05
C TYR A 74 -6.23 13.27 -24.37
N ASN A 75 -6.36 12.77 -25.61
CA ASN A 75 -7.56 12.06 -26.04
C ASN A 75 -7.74 10.70 -25.35
N SER A 76 -6.64 10.00 -25.05
CA SER A 76 -6.65 8.77 -24.28
C SER A 76 -6.87 9.04 -22.79
N TYR A 77 -6.34 10.15 -22.25
CA TYR A 77 -6.59 10.57 -20.88
C TYR A 77 -8.07 10.83 -20.61
N THR A 78 -8.70 11.71 -21.41
CA THR A 78 -10.12 12.07 -21.25
C THR A 78 -11.06 10.86 -21.35
N LYS A 79 -10.70 9.84 -22.15
CA LYS A 79 -11.47 8.59 -22.27
C LYS A 79 -11.27 7.61 -21.11
N ASN A 80 -10.18 7.76 -20.34
CA ASN A 80 -9.77 6.82 -19.31
C ASN A 80 -9.59 7.48 -17.92
N VAL A 81 -10.13 8.68 -17.71
CA VAL A 81 -10.05 9.39 -16.43
C VAL A 81 -10.56 8.52 -15.27
N ASP A 82 -11.61 7.74 -15.49
CA ASP A 82 -12.15 6.82 -14.48
C ASP A 82 -11.12 5.76 -14.04
N LYS A 83 -10.23 5.30 -14.94
CA LYS A 83 -9.17 4.35 -14.59
C LYS A 83 -8.10 4.99 -13.71
N VAL A 84 -7.78 6.27 -13.96
CA VAL A 84 -6.85 7.04 -13.13
C VAL A 84 -7.43 7.21 -11.72
N LYS A 85 -8.73 7.54 -11.62
CA LYS A 85 -9.46 7.62 -10.34
C LYS A 85 -9.48 6.29 -9.59
N THR A 86 -9.83 5.20 -10.28
CA THR A 86 -9.81 3.84 -9.71
C THR A 86 -8.42 3.47 -9.20
N TYR A 87 -7.35 3.90 -9.88
CA TYR A 87 -5.99 3.69 -9.37
C TYR A 87 -5.73 4.45 -8.08
N TYR A 88 -6.15 5.70 -7.96
CA TYR A 88 -6.00 6.46 -6.71
C TYR A 88 -6.75 5.80 -5.54
N GLU A 89 -8.01 5.41 -5.75
CA GLU A 89 -8.80 4.68 -4.76
C GLU A 89 -8.12 3.36 -4.35
N GLY A 90 -7.62 2.60 -5.32
CA GLY A 90 -6.88 1.38 -5.08
C GLY A 90 -5.58 1.59 -4.31
N ALA A 91 -4.80 2.61 -4.67
CA ALA A 91 -3.55 2.96 -4.02
C ALA A 91 -3.75 3.36 -2.56
N LEU A 92 -4.77 4.18 -2.28
CA LEU A 92 -5.18 4.52 -0.92
C LEU A 92 -5.58 3.28 -0.14
N LYS A 93 -6.42 2.43 -0.70
CA LYS A 93 -6.86 1.20 -0.02
C LYS A 93 -5.69 0.29 0.34
N GLN A 94 -4.74 0.10 -0.57
CA GLN A 94 -3.55 -0.70 -0.29
C GLN A 94 -2.67 -0.06 0.78
N THR A 95 -2.57 1.28 0.79
CA THR A 95 -1.81 2.03 1.78
C THR A 95 -2.43 1.90 3.16
N GLU A 96 -3.76 2.03 3.29
CA GLU A 96 -4.51 1.77 4.55
C GLU A 96 -4.25 0.35 5.08
N LEU A 97 -4.34 -0.66 4.21
CA LEU A 97 -4.15 -2.05 4.61
C LEU A 97 -2.71 -2.33 5.04
N LEU A 98 -1.73 -1.79 4.32
CA LEU A 98 -0.32 -1.86 4.71
C LEU A 98 -0.08 -1.18 6.06
N SER A 99 -0.73 -0.04 6.28
CA SER A 99 -0.69 0.73 7.52
C SER A 99 -1.11 -0.10 8.75
N ILE A 100 -2.14 -0.94 8.58
CA ILE A 100 -2.64 -1.84 9.61
C ILE A 100 -1.64 -2.95 9.86
N ARG A 101 -1.10 -3.58 8.79
CA ARG A 101 -0.11 -4.66 8.90
C ARG A 101 1.17 -4.21 9.59
N LEU A 102 1.66 -2.99 9.32
CA LEU A 102 2.82 -2.43 10.04
C LEU A 102 2.58 -2.30 11.55
N ARG A 103 1.38 -1.91 11.97
CA ARG A 103 1.01 -1.89 13.40
C ARG A 103 0.88 -3.29 13.97
N GLU A 104 0.39 -4.26 13.20
CA GLU A 104 0.35 -5.67 13.60
C GLU A 104 1.78 -6.24 13.81
N TYR A 105 2.73 -5.92 12.91
CA TYR A 105 4.13 -6.28 13.07
C TYR A 105 4.70 -5.67 14.36
N ALA A 106 4.47 -4.38 14.63
CA ALA A 106 4.92 -3.73 15.85
C ALA A 106 4.36 -4.37 17.12
N TYR A 107 3.05 -4.69 17.13
CA TYR A 107 2.42 -5.39 18.25
C TYR A 107 3.03 -6.78 18.44
N LYS A 108 3.20 -7.55 17.36
CA LYS A 108 3.74 -8.92 17.44
C LYS A 108 5.19 -8.92 17.92
N TYR A 109 5.98 -7.94 17.49
CA TYR A 109 7.37 -7.74 17.91
C TYR A 109 7.44 -7.55 19.42
N ALA A 110 6.62 -6.64 19.95
CA ALA A 110 6.50 -6.41 21.38
C ALA A 110 6.00 -7.66 22.12
N GLU A 111 4.99 -8.36 21.59
CA GLU A 111 4.43 -9.57 22.19
C GLU A 111 5.49 -10.67 22.37
N LEU A 112 6.35 -10.90 21.37
CA LEU A 112 7.43 -11.88 21.47
C LEU A 112 8.38 -11.53 22.63
N ILE A 113 8.89 -10.30 22.67
CA ILE A 113 9.82 -9.83 23.72
C ILE A 113 9.19 -9.90 25.11
N MET A 114 7.94 -9.47 25.24
CA MET A 114 7.28 -9.43 26.54
C MET A 114 7.05 -10.82 27.11
N ASN A 115 6.87 -11.84 26.25
CA ASN A 115 6.71 -13.23 26.64
C ASN A 115 8.03 -13.95 26.96
N GLU A 116 9.19 -13.34 26.68
CA GLU A 116 10.47 -13.93 27.06
C GLU A 116 10.70 -13.90 28.57
N ASP A 117 11.25 -14.99 29.11
CA ASP A 117 11.72 -15.07 30.49
C ASP A 117 13.15 -14.48 30.61
N THR A 118 13.24 -13.17 30.37
CA THR A 118 14.48 -12.40 30.42
C THR A 118 14.31 -11.13 31.25
N SER A 119 15.42 -10.49 31.62
CA SER A 119 15.41 -9.29 32.45
C SER A 119 14.77 -8.09 31.75
N TYR A 120 14.16 -7.17 32.49
CA TYR A 120 13.65 -5.88 31.97
C TYR A 120 14.69 -5.10 31.17
N LYS A 121 15.97 -5.17 31.57
CA LYS A 121 17.06 -4.53 30.85
C LYS A 121 17.23 -5.07 29.42
N VAL A 122 17.06 -6.38 29.25
CA VAL A 122 17.11 -7.04 27.94
C VAL A 122 15.86 -6.65 27.14
N LYS A 123 14.66 -6.80 27.70
CA LYS A 123 13.40 -6.38 27.05
C LYS A 123 13.42 -4.91 26.59
N TYR A 124 13.86 -4.00 27.46
CA TYR A 124 13.96 -2.56 27.16
C TYR A 124 14.87 -2.29 25.95
N LYS A 125 15.98 -3.03 25.86
CA LYS A 125 16.91 -2.95 24.75
C LYS A 125 16.26 -3.50 23.49
N ASP A 126 15.72 -4.71 23.54
CA ASP A 126 15.23 -5.38 22.33
C ASP A 126 13.99 -4.68 21.74
N LEU A 127 13.18 -4.02 22.58
CA LEU A 127 12.08 -3.14 22.11
C LEU A 127 12.56 -1.93 21.30
N SER A 128 13.86 -1.62 21.24
CA SER A 128 14.37 -0.60 20.30
C SER A 128 14.22 -1.04 18.85
N GLY A 129 14.17 -2.34 18.57
CA GLY A 129 14.01 -2.87 17.22
C GLY A 129 12.70 -2.45 16.54
N ILE A 130 11.62 -2.22 17.31
CA ILE A 130 10.38 -1.64 16.76
C ILE A 130 10.63 -0.25 16.16
N TYR A 131 11.48 0.57 16.81
CA TYR A 131 11.83 1.88 16.30
C TYR A 131 12.70 1.77 15.05
N GLU A 132 13.73 0.92 15.09
CA GLU A 132 14.73 0.79 14.01
C GLU A 132 14.11 0.16 12.76
N TYR A 133 13.45 -1.00 12.88
CA TYR A 133 13.07 -1.79 11.72
C TYR A 133 11.65 -1.49 11.22
N ILE A 134 10.73 -1.15 12.12
CA ILE A 134 9.32 -0.94 11.73
C ILE A 134 9.04 0.55 11.53
N TYR A 135 9.38 1.39 12.51
CA TYR A 135 9.14 2.83 12.40
C TYR A 135 10.09 3.53 11.43
N GLU A 136 11.40 3.27 11.49
CA GLU A 136 12.36 3.88 10.57
C GLU A 136 12.40 3.14 9.23
N ASP A 137 12.83 1.88 9.17
CA ASP A 137 13.08 1.22 7.89
C ASP A 137 11.79 1.00 7.08
N ALA A 138 10.85 0.22 7.60
CA ALA A 138 9.58 -0.06 6.92
C ALA A 138 8.73 1.22 6.76
N GLY A 139 8.67 2.08 7.79
CA GLY A 139 7.95 3.35 7.73
C GLY A 139 8.53 4.34 6.70
N LYS A 140 9.85 4.37 6.50
CA LYS A 140 10.48 5.16 5.43
C LYS A 140 10.21 4.56 4.05
N ALA A 141 10.26 3.23 3.91
CA ALA A 141 9.93 2.59 2.64
C ALA A 141 8.46 2.82 2.24
N MET A 142 7.53 2.86 3.21
CA MET A 142 6.12 3.15 2.96
C MET A 142 5.91 4.59 2.45
N TYR A 143 6.76 5.54 2.88
CA TYR A 143 6.71 6.93 2.42
C TYR A 143 6.90 7.07 0.90
N GLU A 144 7.54 6.09 0.25
CA GLU A 144 7.72 6.11 -1.21
C GLU A 144 6.40 6.08 -1.98
N ILE A 145 5.31 5.55 -1.40
CA ILE A 145 3.98 5.61 -2.01
C ILE A 145 3.58 7.08 -2.25
N TYR A 146 3.73 7.91 -1.23
CA TYR A 146 3.44 9.35 -1.29
C TYR A 146 4.47 10.13 -2.13
N ASP A 147 5.76 9.94 -1.84
CA ASP A 147 6.83 10.81 -2.36
C ASP A 147 7.20 10.48 -3.81
N LYS A 148 6.95 9.24 -4.22
CA LYS A 148 7.35 8.73 -5.53
C LYS A 148 6.18 8.22 -6.33
N THR A 149 5.44 7.22 -5.85
CA THR A 149 4.41 6.57 -6.67
C THR A 149 3.29 7.52 -7.07
N LEU A 150 2.70 8.24 -6.11
CA LEU A 150 1.66 9.23 -6.37
C LEU A 150 2.21 10.53 -6.95
N LYS A 151 3.46 10.89 -6.66
CA LYS A 151 4.12 12.02 -7.32
C LYS A 151 4.27 11.78 -8.83
N ASP A 152 4.72 10.58 -9.22
CA ASP A 152 4.92 10.22 -10.62
C ASP A 152 3.58 10.31 -11.39
N MET A 153 2.43 10.06 -10.76
CA MET A 153 1.10 10.25 -11.38
C MET A 153 0.82 11.71 -11.77
N TYR A 154 1.21 12.67 -10.92
CA TYR A 154 1.12 14.10 -11.25
C TYR A 154 2.02 14.46 -12.42
N ASP A 155 3.27 13.99 -12.39
CA ASP A 155 4.25 14.24 -13.45
C ASP A 155 3.78 13.64 -14.79
N MET A 156 3.11 12.48 -14.76
CA MET A 156 2.57 11.82 -15.95
C MET A 156 1.37 12.57 -16.54
N TYR A 157 0.37 12.91 -15.72
CA TYR A 157 -0.91 13.39 -16.21
C TYR A 157 -1.07 14.90 -16.12
N CYS A 158 -0.88 15.49 -14.94
CA CYS A 158 -1.08 16.93 -14.74
C CYS A 158 0.02 17.73 -15.43
N ASP A 159 1.28 17.45 -15.09
CA ASP A 159 2.45 18.21 -15.59
C ASP A 159 3.02 17.65 -16.90
N GLY A 160 2.43 16.56 -17.40
CA GLY A 160 2.73 15.93 -18.68
C GLY A 160 1.56 16.10 -19.65
N ILE A 161 0.76 15.03 -19.81
CA ILE A 161 -0.26 14.92 -20.87
C ILE A 161 -1.22 16.11 -20.94
N ILE A 162 -1.77 16.55 -19.80
CA ILE A 162 -2.76 17.63 -19.77
C ILE A 162 -2.09 18.97 -20.05
N LYS A 163 -0.96 19.25 -19.40
CA LYS A 163 -0.19 20.48 -19.63
C LYS A 163 0.24 20.63 -21.09
N ASP A 164 0.68 19.55 -21.72
CA ASP A 164 1.15 19.58 -23.12
C ASP A 164 0.02 19.92 -24.10
N ALA A 165 -1.24 19.63 -23.75
CA ALA A 165 -2.41 19.95 -24.57
C ALA A 165 -2.83 21.43 -24.51
N TYR A 166 -2.22 22.26 -23.65
CA TYR A 166 -2.64 23.64 -23.38
C TYR A 166 -2.83 24.50 -24.64
N ASP A 167 -1.91 24.40 -25.61
CA ASP A 167 -1.96 25.18 -26.86
C ASP A 167 -2.79 24.50 -27.96
N GLU A 168 -3.29 23.29 -27.74
CA GLU A 168 -3.96 22.45 -28.74
C GLU A 168 -5.49 22.44 -28.62
N ILE A 169 -6.03 22.75 -27.44
CA ILE A 169 -7.46 22.72 -27.13
C ILE A 169 -7.98 24.07 -26.62
N ASP A 170 -9.29 24.19 -26.41
CA ASP A 170 -9.87 25.40 -25.85
C ASP A 170 -9.41 25.58 -24.39
N TYR A 171 -9.13 26.82 -23.99
CA TYR A 171 -8.63 27.11 -22.65
C TYR A 171 -9.61 26.70 -21.55
N ASP A 172 -10.91 26.91 -21.75
CA ASP A 172 -11.91 26.57 -20.73
C ASP A 172 -11.97 25.04 -20.56
N GLU A 173 -11.90 24.29 -21.66
CA GLU A 173 -11.80 22.82 -21.64
C GLU A 173 -10.52 22.34 -20.96
N TRP A 174 -9.37 22.94 -21.29
CA TRP A 174 -8.10 22.61 -20.66
C TRP A 174 -8.12 22.88 -19.16
N TYR A 175 -8.66 24.04 -18.75
CA TYR A 175 -8.72 24.46 -17.36
C TYR A 175 -9.56 23.49 -16.53
N ASP A 176 -10.76 23.15 -17.00
CA ASP A 176 -11.65 22.22 -16.31
C ASP A 176 -10.94 20.87 -16.10
N VAL A 177 -10.41 20.26 -17.17
CA VAL A 177 -9.74 18.96 -17.09
C VAL A 177 -8.49 18.99 -16.21
N HIS A 178 -7.67 20.04 -16.31
CA HIS A 178 -6.49 20.18 -15.46
C HIS A 178 -6.86 20.34 -13.99
N SER A 179 -7.87 21.16 -13.68
CA SER A 179 -8.30 21.38 -12.30
C SER A 179 -8.88 20.12 -11.67
N ASP A 180 -9.74 19.38 -12.37
CA ASP A 180 -10.28 18.12 -11.90
C ASP A 180 -9.17 17.09 -11.65
N ALA A 181 -8.24 16.94 -12.61
CA ALA A 181 -7.11 16.02 -12.48
C ALA A 181 -6.19 16.35 -11.30
N TYR A 182 -5.97 17.65 -11.05
CA TYR A 182 -5.18 18.14 -9.93
C TYR A 182 -5.86 17.84 -8.60
N ASP A 183 -7.16 18.12 -8.48
CA ASP A 183 -7.92 17.89 -7.26
C ASP A 183 -7.95 16.39 -6.91
N ASP A 184 -8.25 15.52 -7.88
CA ASP A 184 -8.24 14.06 -7.70
C ASP A 184 -6.86 13.56 -7.20
N TRP A 185 -5.78 14.07 -7.79
CA TRP A 185 -4.41 13.73 -7.38
C TRP A 185 -4.09 14.27 -5.98
N TYR A 186 -4.45 15.53 -5.72
CA TYR A 186 -4.13 16.22 -4.47
C TYR A 186 -4.81 15.53 -3.28
N ASP A 187 -6.08 15.18 -3.43
CA ASP A 187 -6.84 14.44 -2.42
C ASP A 187 -6.17 13.10 -2.13
N ALA A 188 -5.93 12.29 -3.17
CA ALA A 188 -5.29 10.99 -3.02
C ALA A 188 -3.88 11.06 -2.40
N ARG A 189 -3.10 12.06 -2.78
CA ARG A 189 -1.75 12.24 -2.24
C ARG A 189 -1.77 12.72 -0.79
N SER A 190 -2.70 13.59 -0.43
CA SER A 190 -2.83 14.09 0.94
C SER A 190 -3.31 12.99 1.88
N ASP A 191 -4.31 12.20 1.46
CA ASP A 191 -4.80 11.05 2.22
C ASP A 191 -3.71 9.99 2.44
N ALA A 192 -2.90 9.70 1.41
CA ALA A 192 -1.77 8.78 1.55
C ALA A 192 -0.72 9.29 2.55
N TYR A 193 -0.48 10.61 2.61
CA TYR A 193 0.42 11.22 3.59
C TYR A 193 -0.13 11.08 5.01
N ASP A 194 -1.42 11.36 5.20
CA ASP A 194 -2.07 11.28 6.50
C ASP A 194 -2.05 9.84 7.04
N ILE A 195 -2.35 8.85 6.19
CA ILE A 195 -2.23 7.43 6.56
C ILE A 195 -0.80 7.09 7.01
N TRP A 196 0.21 7.52 6.26
CA TRP A 196 1.61 7.28 6.62
C TRP A 196 1.97 7.95 7.95
N TYR A 197 1.57 9.21 8.14
CA TYR A 197 1.86 10.00 9.32
C TYR A 197 1.25 9.37 10.57
N ASP A 198 -0.03 9.00 10.50
CA ASP A 198 -0.75 8.34 11.60
C ASP A 198 -0.11 7.00 11.94
N THR A 199 0.34 6.25 10.92
CA THR A 199 1.04 4.97 11.11
C THR A 199 2.32 5.11 11.89
N ARG A 200 3.17 6.05 11.47
CA ARG A 200 4.43 6.30 12.16
C ARG A 200 4.20 6.81 13.57
N SER A 201 3.24 7.71 13.74
CA SER A 201 2.93 8.29 15.06
C SER A 201 2.43 7.22 16.03
N ASP A 202 1.49 6.37 15.60
CA ASP A 202 0.96 5.28 16.41
C ASP A 202 2.04 4.28 16.84
N ILE A 203 2.93 3.90 15.91
CA ILE A 203 4.02 2.95 16.20
C ILE A 203 5.05 3.58 17.15
N TYR A 204 5.41 4.84 16.92
CA TYR A 204 6.33 5.58 17.80
C TYR A 204 5.78 5.70 19.22
N ASP A 205 4.54 6.17 19.35
CA ASP A 205 3.89 6.34 20.65
C ASP A 205 3.78 5.02 21.40
N PHE A 206 3.38 3.94 20.71
CA PHE A 206 3.32 2.60 21.28
C PHE A 206 4.68 2.14 21.79
N GLN A 207 5.72 2.24 20.96
CA GLN A 207 7.07 1.81 21.30
C GLN A 207 7.65 2.60 22.47
N TYR A 208 7.49 3.91 22.44
CA TYR A 208 7.97 4.81 23.47
C TYR A 208 7.29 4.54 24.81
N ASP A 209 5.95 4.51 24.81
CA ASP A 209 5.15 4.23 25.98
C ASP A 209 5.52 2.88 26.59
N LEU A 210 5.54 1.82 25.78
CA LEU A 210 5.83 0.46 26.25
C LEU A 210 7.22 0.36 26.88
N ARG A 211 8.24 0.94 26.22
CA ARG A 211 9.61 0.94 26.76
C ARG A 211 9.74 1.70 28.06
N SER A 212 9.01 2.80 28.21
CA SER A 212 8.97 3.53 29.48
C SER A 212 8.44 2.66 30.60
N GLU A 213 7.33 1.95 30.40
CA GLU A 213 6.76 1.07 31.43
C GLU A 213 7.68 -0.13 31.73
N VAL A 214 8.37 -0.68 30.72
CA VAL A 214 9.39 -1.73 30.91
C VAL A 214 10.58 -1.21 31.71
N TYR A 215 10.99 0.04 31.52
CA TYR A 215 12.06 0.67 32.32
C TYR A 215 11.65 0.85 33.78
N ASP A 216 10.39 1.21 34.03
CA ASP A 216 9.84 1.38 35.37
C ASP A 216 9.48 0.05 36.07
N HIS A 217 9.63 -1.08 35.36
CA HIS A 217 9.27 -2.42 35.80
C HIS A 217 7.77 -2.54 36.19
N ASP A 218 6.89 -1.85 35.46
CA ASP A 218 5.45 -1.80 35.72
C ASP A 218 4.68 -2.73 34.78
N ASP A 219 4.57 -4.01 35.15
CA ASP A 219 3.90 -5.04 34.34
C ASP A 219 2.42 -4.73 34.07
N GLU A 220 1.72 -4.10 35.02
CA GLU A 220 0.31 -3.72 34.84
C GLU A 220 0.17 -2.66 33.75
N ARG A 221 1.04 -1.65 33.75
CA ARG A 221 1.03 -0.61 32.72
C ARG A 221 1.54 -1.12 31.39
N VAL A 222 2.54 -2.00 31.36
CA VAL A 222 2.98 -2.73 30.16
C VAL A 222 1.79 -3.44 29.50
N GLN A 223 1.06 -4.27 30.24
CA GLN A 223 -0.09 -4.99 29.69
C GLN A 223 -1.16 -4.03 29.17
N LYS A 224 -1.42 -2.93 29.90
CA LYS A 224 -2.36 -1.90 29.48
C LYS A 224 -1.97 -1.24 28.15
N LYS A 225 -0.68 -0.98 27.91
CA LYS A 225 -0.19 -0.42 26.63
C LYS A 225 -0.39 -1.42 25.49
N MET A 226 -0.04 -2.69 25.71
CA MET A 226 -0.26 -3.79 24.74
C MET A 226 -1.74 -3.91 24.37
N ASP A 227 -2.63 -3.96 25.36
CA ASP A 227 -4.07 -4.12 25.14
C ASP A 227 -4.68 -2.92 24.41
N LYS A 228 -4.27 -1.69 24.76
CA LYS A 228 -4.74 -0.47 24.10
C LYS A 228 -4.35 -0.47 22.63
N PHE A 229 -3.09 -0.80 22.32
CA PHE A 229 -2.59 -0.81 20.94
C PHE A 229 -3.29 -1.88 20.10
N LYS A 230 -3.39 -3.11 20.64
CA LYS A 230 -4.15 -4.20 20.00
C LYS A 230 -5.59 -3.80 19.71
N LYS A 231 -6.29 -3.19 20.67
CA LYS A 231 -7.66 -2.73 20.47
C LYS A 231 -7.78 -1.66 19.38
N SER A 232 -6.78 -0.79 19.24
CA SER A 232 -6.73 0.20 18.16
C SER A 232 -6.65 -0.50 16.81
N ILE A 233 -5.73 -1.46 16.66
CA ILE A 233 -5.54 -2.25 15.43
C ILE A 233 -6.83 -2.97 15.03
N LEU A 234 -7.47 -3.66 15.98
CA LEU A 234 -8.71 -4.39 15.68
C LEU A 234 -9.84 -3.47 15.22
N ARG A 235 -9.94 -2.26 15.77
CA ARG A 235 -10.91 -1.26 15.29
C ARG A 235 -10.61 -0.79 13.87
N MET A 236 -9.36 -0.48 13.54
CA MET A 236 -8.97 -0.12 12.17
C MET A 236 -9.32 -1.23 11.18
N LYS A 237 -9.22 -2.49 11.59
CA LYS A 237 -9.64 -3.64 10.77
C LYS A 237 -11.16 -3.72 10.59
N GLU A 238 -11.94 -3.26 11.57
CA GLU A 238 -13.41 -3.15 11.42
C GLU A 238 -13.71 -2.06 10.39
N ASP A 239 -13.14 -0.87 10.59
CA ASP A 239 -13.38 0.30 9.73
C ASP A 239 -12.95 0.07 8.27
N VAL A 240 -11.86 -0.68 8.03
CA VAL A 240 -11.35 -0.94 6.66
C VAL A 240 -12.17 -2.00 5.88
N ASN A 241 -13.02 -2.79 6.57
CA ASN A 241 -13.80 -3.88 5.98
C ASN A 241 -15.25 -3.50 5.62
N ASP A 242 -15.70 -2.35 6.13
CA ASP A 242 -17.01 -1.73 5.88
C ASP A 242 -17.01 -0.88 4.61
#